data_AF-A0AAW4WZJ6-F1
#
_entry.id   AF-A0AAW4WZJ6-F1
#
_cell.length_a   1.000
_cell.length_b   1.000
_cell.length_c   1.000
_cell.angle_alpha   90.00
_cell.angle_beta   90.00
_cell.angle_gamma   90.00
#
_symmetry.space_group_name_H-M   'P 1'
#
loop_
_entity.id
_entity.type
_entity.pdbx_description
1 polymer ?
#
loop_
_entity_poly.entity_id
_entity_poly.type
_entity_poly.pdbx_seq_one_letter_code
_entity_poly.pdbx_strand_id
1 'polypeptide(L)'
;MGIFDSIKNFFSGGKSSPLIEVYLEDEKCGKQMKLIFRKSYDIQKVYEEERQAAYEINKVAVCDNCYNKIDLQIEFDKNYNKITENVEKGKIISEEEYESNK
;
A
#
# COMPACT_ATOMS: atom_id res chain seq x y z
N MET A 1 18.71 -9.40 17.81
CA MET A 1 18.91 -8.03 17.28
C MET A 1 17.82 -7.78 16.28
N GLY A 2 17.03 -6.73 16.52
CA GLY A 2 15.71 -6.52 15.94
C GLY A 2 15.76 -6.06 14.49
N ILE A 3 15.01 -6.77 13.65
CA ILE A 3 14.66 -6.42 12.27
C ILE A 3 13.50 -5.41 12.20
N PHE A 4 13.08 -4.84 13.33
CA PHE A 4 11.91 -3.96 13.45
C PHE A 4 12.24 -2.45 13.43
N ASP A 5 13.50 -2.06 13.24
CA ASP A 5 13.90 -0.65 13.24
C ASP A 5 13.81 0.05 11.86
N SER A 6 13.58 -0.68 10.77
CA SER A 6 13.51 -0.07 9.41
C SER A 6 12.13 0.50 9.04
N ILE A 7 11.09 0.33 9.86
CA ILE A 7 9.72 0.72 9.48
C ILE A 7 9.33 2.12 10.00
N LYS A 8 10.11 2.73 10.89
CA LYS A 8 9.68 3.95 11.60
C LYS A 8 9.99 5.30 10.93
N ASN A 9 10.72 5.35 9.82
CA ASN A 9 11.20 6.63 9.26
C ASN A 9 10.63 7.02 7.87
N PHE A 10 9.71 6.26 7.27
CA PHE A 10 9.41 6.44 5.84
C PHE A 10 8.29 7.42 5.47
N PHE A 11 7.67 8.09 6.45
CA PHE A 11 6.71 9.17 6.16
C PHE A 11 7.12 10.45 6.89
N SER A 12 8.25 11.04 6.47
CA SER A 12 8.63 12.39 6.88
C SER A 12 8.60 13.36 5.70
N GLY A 13 7.59 14.23 5.71
CA GLY A 13 7.68 15.63 5.28
C GLY A 13 8.20 15.92 3.86
N GLY A 14 7.37 15.66 2.85
CA GLY A 14 7.51 16.23 1.50
C GLY A 14 6.13 16.57 0.96
N LYS A 15 6.00 17.64 0.16
CA LYS A 15 4.74 18.15 -0.44
C LYS A 15 3.69 17.05 -0.63
N SER A 16 2.47 17.27 -0.14
CA SER A 16 1.38 16.29 -0.23
C SER A 16 1.15 15.85 -1.68
N SER A 17 1.76 14.74 -2.08
CA SER A 17 1.53 14.17 -3.41
C SER A 17 0.04 13.87 -3.55
N PRO A 18 -0.59 14.20 -4.70
CA PRO A 18 -1.96 13.79 -4.97
C PRO A 18 -2.08 12.26 -5.19
N LEU A 19 -0.95 11.57 -5.31
CA LEU A 19 -0.85 10.14 -5.55
C LEU A 19 -0.35 9.41 -4.31
N ILE A 20 -0.84 8.19 -4.12
CA ILE A 20 -0.29 7.15 -3.25
C ILE A 20 0.19 6.03 -4.15
N GLU A 21 1.43 5.62 -3.97
CA GLU A 21 2.03 4.52 -4.70
C GLU A 21 2.15 3.33 -3.75
N VAL A 22 1.76 2.16 -4.23
CA VAL A 22 1.85 0.90 -3.49
C VAL A 22 2.57 -0.09 -4.38
N TYR A 23 3.67 -0.63 -3.88
CA TYR A 23 4.46 -1.63 -4.58
C TYR A 23 4.10 -3.01 -4.02
N LEU A 24 3.73 -3.93 -4.89
CA LEU A 24 3.31 -5.29 -4.54
C LEU A 24 4.19 -6.32 -5.21
N GLU A 25 4.48 -7.41 -4.52
CA GLU A 25 5.00 -8.65 -5.10
C GLU A 25 3.93 -9.74 -5.00
N ASP A 26 3.62 -10.37 -6.13
CA ASP A 26 2.73 -11.52 -6.20
C ASP A 26 3.41 -12.75 -5.59
N GLU A 27 2.83 -13.33 -4.54
CA GLU A 27 3.38 -14.51 -3.86
C GLU A 27 3.40 -15.74 -4.78
N LYS A 28 2.51 -15.81 -5.77
CA LYS A 28 2.39 -16.98 -6.66
C LYS A 28 3.50 -17.03 -7.71
N CYS A 29 3.88 -15.90 -8.30
CA CYS A 29 4.83 -15.88 -9.41
C CYS A 29 6.03 -14.93 -9.23
N GLY A 30 6.12 -14.22 -8.10
CA GLY A 30 7.19 -13.28 -7.78
C GLY A 30 7.14 -11.99 -8.60
N LYS A 31 6.12 -11.78 -9.44
CA LYS A 31 6.00 -10.58 -10.26
C LYS A 31 5.76 -9.37 -9.35
N GLN A 32 6.60 -8.35 -9.51
CA GLN A 32 6.44 -7.08 -8.84
C GLN A 32 5.61 -6.10 -9.69
N MET A 33 4.78 -5.30 -9.03
CA MET A 33 3.85 -4.36 -9.65
C MET A 33 3.79 -3.05 -8.87
N LYS A 34 3.70 -1.94 -9.59
CA LYS A 34 3.42 -0.62 -9.03
C LYS A 34 1.94 -0.27 -9.24
N LEU A 35 1.22 -0.09 -8.14
CA LEU A 35 -0.14 0.45 -8.13
C LEU A 35 -0.11 1.93 -7.77
N ILE A 36 -0.92 2.73 -8.46
CA ILE A 36 -0.99 4.18 -8.26
C ILE A 36 -2.45 4.54 -7.98
N PHE A 37 -2.68 5.19 -6.84
CA PHE A 37 -3.99 5.62 -6.37
C PHE A 37 -4.03 7.14 -6.24
N ARG A 38 -5.06 7.78 -6.80
CA ARG A 38 -5.32 9.21 -6.62
C ARG A 38 -6.13 9.44 -5.35
N LYS A 39 -5.63 10.31 -4.47
CA LYS A 39 -6.30 10.68 -3.20
C LYS A 39 -7.71 11.23 -3.39
N SER A 40 -7.99 11.84 -4.55
CA SER A 40 -9.27 12.48 -4.83
C SER A 40 -10.42 11.51 -5.13
N TYR A 41 -10.15 10.29 -5.59
CA TYR A 41 -11.23 9.37 -5.98
C TYR A 41 -10.92 7.87 -5.90
N ASP A 42 -9.65 7.45 -5.84
CA ASP A 42 -9.33 6.02 -5.76
C ASP A 42 -9.37 5.47 -4.32
N ILE A 43 -9.35 6.37 -3.34
CA ILE A 43 -9.34 6.08 -1.91
C ILE A 43 -10.70 6.42 -1.30
N GLN A 44 -11.22 5.51 -0.48
CA GLN A 44 -12.51 5.66 0.18
C GLN A 44 -12.36 6.45 1.48
N LYS A 45 -13.35 7.25 1.82
CA LYS A 45 -13.46 7.86 3.15
C LYS A 45 -14.09 6.87 4.12
N VAL A 46 -13.53 6.75 5.31
CA VAL A 46 -14.10 5.99 6.41
C VAL A 46 -14.88 6.96 7.29
N TYR A 47 -16.16 6.66 7.52
CA TYR A 47 -17.08 7.53 8.28
C TYR A 47 -17.42 6.99 9.68
N GLU A 48 -16.90 5.83 10.04
CA GLU A 48 -17.12 5.20 11.34
C GLU A 48 -16.34 5.94 12.43
N GLU A 49 -17.05 6.58 13.36
CA GLU A 49 -16.45 7.43 14.40
C GLU A 49 -15.53 6.66 15.36
N GLU A 50 -15.71 5.33 15.46
CA GLU A 50 -14.91 4.45 16.32
C GLU A 50 -13.62 3.94 15.63
N ARG A 51 -13.49 4.09 14.30
CA ARG A 51 -12.28 3.69 13.57
C ARG A 51 -11.24 4.80 13.59
N GLN A 52 -9.98 4.42 13.81
CA GLN A 52 -8.85 5.36 13.71
C GLN A 52 -8.59 5.82 12.27
N ALA A 53 -8.99 5.01 11.29
CA ALA A 53 -8.84 5.29 9.87
C ALA A 53 -9.76 6.43 9.40
N ALA A 54 -9.20 7.38 8.67
CA ALA A 54 -9.96 8.40 7.94
C ALA A 54 -10.16 8.04 6.47
N TYR A 55 -9.23 7.25 5.91
CA TYR A 55 -9.26 6.79 4.54
C TYR A 55 -8.85 5.32 4.41
N GLU A 56 -9.32 4.67 3.36
CA GLU A 56 -9.05 3.26 3.09
C GLU A 56 -8.89 2.98 1.59
N ILE A 57 -7.89 2.16 1.25
CA ILE A 57 -7.82 1.42 -0.01
C ILE A 57 -8.30 0.01 0.30
N ASN A 58 -9.38 -0.43 -0.34
CA ASN A 58 -9.86 -1.81 -0.30
C ASN A 58 -10.12 -2.26 -1.74
N LYS A 59 -9.17 -3.01 -2.31
CA LYS A 59 -9.12 -3.34 -3.75
C LYS A 59 -8.59 -4.74 -3.97
N VAL A 60 -8.96 -5.32 -5.12
CA VAL A 60 -8.34 -6.54 -5.64
C VAL A 60 -7.40 -6.15 -6.77
N ALA A 61 -6.10 -6.35 -6.58
CA ALA A 61 -5.12 -6.25 -7.65
C ALA A 61 -5.05 -7.58 -8.40
N VAL A 62 -4.94 -7.52 -9.74
CA VAL A 62 -4.79 -8.71 -10.58
C VAL A 62 -3.40 -8.69 -11.17
N CYS A 63 -2.61 -9.72 -10.90
CA CYS A 63 -1.28 -9.87 -11.47
C CYS A 63 -1.36 -9.97 -12.99
N ASP A 64 -0.57 -9.15 -13.69
CA ASP A 64 -0.50 -9.12 -15.15
C ASP A 64 0.24 -10.33 -15.76
N ASN A 65 1.01 -11.06 -14.95
CA ASN A 65 1.76 -12.23 -15.37
C ASN A 65 0.98 -13.53 -15.19
N CYS A 66 0.45 -13.79 -13.98
CA CYS A 66 -0.17 -15.08 -13.66
C CYS A 66 -1.66 -15.01 -13.26
N TYR A 67 -2.27 -13.83 -13.42
CA TYR A 67 -3.68 -13.54 -13.11
C TYR A 67 -4.10 -13.87 -11.68
N ASN A 68 -3.13 -13.96 -10.75
CA ASN A 68 -3.43 -14.10 -9.34
C ASN A 68 -4.19 -12.87 -8.85
N LYS A 69 -5.16 -13.09 -7.96
CA LYS A 69 -5.90 -12.03 -7.29
C LYS A 69 -5.26 -11.80 -5.93
N ILE A 70 -4.87 -10.55 -5.70
CA ILE A 70 -4.21 -10.10 -4.48
C ILE A 70 -5.18 -9.13 -3.81
N ASP A 71 -5.70 -9.51 -2.65
CA ASP A 71 -6.60 -8.67 -1.86
C ASP A 71 -5.75 -7.66 -1.08
N LEU A 72 -6.01 -6.37 -1.29
CA LEU A 72 -5.25 -5.26 -0.73
C LEU A 72 -6.15 -4.37 0.12
N GLN A 73 -5.84 -4.29 1.41
CA GLN A 73 -6.46 -3.36 2.33
C GLN A 73 -5.39 -2.49 3.00
N ILE A 74 -5.52 -1.17 2.92
CA ILE A 74 -4.63 -0.22 3.59
C ILE A 74 -5.47 0.89 4.21
N GLU A 75 -5.29 1.12 5.50
CA GLU A 75 -5.94 2.21 6.23
C GLU A 75 -4.99 3.38 6.45
N PHE A 76 -5.51 4.60 6.38
CA PHE A 76 -4.75 5.81 6.57
C PHE A 76 -5.40 6.77 7.56
N ASP A 77 -4.58 7.57 8.24
CA ASP A 77 -5.03 8.70 9.06
C ASP A 77 -5.45 9.91 8.18
N LYS A 78 -5.88 11.01 8.82
CA LYS A 78 -6.31 12.23 8.12
C LYS A 78 -5.20 12.89 7.28
N ASN A 79 -3.94 12.59 7.57
CA ASN A 79 -2.76 13.10 6.87
C ASN A 79 -2.23 12.12 5.81
N TYR A 80 -2.94 11.01 5.56
CA TYR A 80 -2.52 9.92 4.69
C TYR A 80 -1.29 9.14 5.19
N ASN A 81 -1.02 9.13 6.49
CA ASN A 81 -0.06 8.20 7.08
C ASN A 81 -0.71 6.82 7.21
N LYS A 82 0.01 5.77 6.82
CA LYS A 82 -0.46 4.38 6.94
C LYS A 82 -0.66 4.00 8.41
N ILE A 83 -1.84 3.49 8.75
CA ILE A 83 -2.17 2.96 10.09
C ILE A 83 -2.00 1.45 10.09
N THR A 84 -2.68 0.77 9.16
CA THR A 84 -2.63 -0.68 9.00
C THR A 84 -2.53 -1.07 7.53
N GLU A 85 -2.01 -2.26 7.27
CA GLU A 85 -2.07 -2.91 5.97
C GLU A 85 -2.38 -4.40 6.15
N ASN A 86 -3.20 -4.93 5.25
CA ASN A 86 -3.47 -6.33 5.11
C ASN A 86 -3.41 -6.68 3.63
N VAL A 87 -2.64 -7.72 3.29
CA VAL A 87 -2.46 -8.21 1.93
C VAL A 87 -2.56 -9.72 1.93
N GLU A 88 -3.46 -10.26 1.11
CA GLU A 88 -3.57 -11.69 0.92
C GLU A 88 -3.00 -12.10 -0.44
N LYS A 89 -2.21 -13.18 -0.46
CA LYS A 89 -1.58 -13.76 -1.67
C LYS A 89 -0.59 -12.82 -2.36
N GLY A 90 -0.01 -11.91 -1.59
CA GLY A 90 1.03 -10.99 -2.02
C GLY A 90 1.66 -10.32 -0.81
N LYS A 91 2.67 -9.47 -1.06
CA LYS A 91 3.29 -8.63 -0.03
C LYS A 91 3.51 -7.23 -0.55
N ILE A 92 3.37 -6.23 0.32
CA ILE A 92 3.84 -4.87 0.03
C ILE A 92 5.35 -4.86 0.18
N ILE A 93 6.03 -4.28 -0.81
CA ILE A 93 7.48 -4.09 -0.85
C ILE A 93 7.79 -2.59 -0.87
N SER A 94 9.05 -2.22 -0.64
CA SER A 94 9.49 -0.83 -0.77
C SER A 94 9.68 -0.41 -2.23
N GLU A 95 9.75 0.91 -2.47
CA GLU A 95 10.11 1.44 -3.79
C GLU A 95 11.54 1.01 -4.20
N GLU A 96 12.46 0.98 -3.25
CA GLU A 96 13.84 0.54 -3.48
C GLU A 96 13.90 -0.94 -3.88
N GLU A 97 13.12 -1.80 -3.21
CA GLU A 97 12.99 -3.21 -3.57
C GLU A 97 12.42 -3.38 -4.98
N TYR A 98 11.44 -2.56 -5.36
CA TYR A 98 10.84 -2.57 -6.69
C TYR A 98 11.83 -2.13 -7.78
N GLU A 99 12.50 -0.99 -7.60
CA GLU A 99 13.43 -0.46 -8.60
C GLU A 99 14.72 -1.31 -8.71
N SER A 100 15.09 -2.08 -7.68
CA SER A 100 16.25 -2.99 -7.72
C SER A 100 16.03 -4.24 -8.59
N ASN A 101 14.78 -4.62 -8.87
CA ASN A 101 14.41 -5.84 -9.61
C ASN A 101 13.80 -5.55 -10.99
N LYS A 102 13.88 -4.28 -11.44
CA LYS A 102 13.38 -3.82 -12.74
C LYS A 102 14.37 -4.13 -13.87
#